data_AF-A0A8S2Y2D2-F1
#
_entry.id   AF-A0A8S2Y2D2-F1
#
_cell.length_a   1.000
_cell.length_b   1.000
_cell.length_c   1.000
_cell.angle_alpha   90.00
_cell.angle_beta   90.00
_cell.angle_gamma   90.00
#
_symmetry.space_group_name_H-M   'P 1'
#
loop_
_entity.id
_entity.type
_entity.pdbx_description
1 polymer ?
#
loop_
_entity_poly.entity_id
_entity_poly.type
_entity_poly.pdbx_seq_one_letter_code
_entity_poly.pdbx_strand_id
1 'polypeptide(L)'
;MVLHETSKALQEKYTSSTLTTTELEHLVEDFISAVGTNSLEYLGYNVNMSFMIYGMSKAALNALTRIEAREWAGVKNLLVVSVTPGFCATDINQNASDARPAKLGADSI
;
A
#
# COMPACT_ATOMS: atom_id res chain seq x y z
N MET A 1 -8.39 0.83 -5.47
CA MET A 1 -7.05 0.62 -4.89
C MET A 1 -6.16 1.75 -5.37
N VAL A 2 -5.41 2.43 -4.50
CA VAL A 2 -4.70 3.69 -4.81
C VAL A 2 -3.85 3.62 -6.09
N LEU A 3 -3.25 2.47 -6.40
CA LEU A 3 -2.39 2.32 -7.57
C LEU A 3 -3.15 2.56 -8.87
N HIS A 4 -4.43 2.19 -8.97
CA HIS A 4 -5.24 2.47 -10.18
C HIS A 4 -5.43 3.96 -10.45
N GLU A 5 -5.23 4.81 -9.43
CA GLU A 5 -5.29 6.26 -9.53
C GLU A 5 -3.91 6.87 -9.84
N THR A 6 -2.85 6.07 -9.97
CA THR A 6 -1.50 6.53 -10.34
C THR A 6 -1.23 6.29 -11.83
N SER A 7 -0.17 6.90 -12.37
CA SER A 7 0.28 6.65 -13.74
C SER A 7 0.58 5.17 -13.99
N LYS A 8 0.45 4.71 -15.24
CA LYS A 8 0.79 3.33 -15.63
C LYS A 8 2.22 2.94 -15.25
N ALA A 9 3.16 3.87 -15.39
CA ALA A 9 4.56 3.64 -15.02
C ALA A 9 4.72 3.37 -13.50
N LEU A 10 3.99 4.10 -12.64
CA LEU A 10 3.99 3.81 -11.20
C LEU A 10 3.31 2.48 -10.89
N GLN A 11 2.18 2.18 -11.54
CA GLN A 11 1.51 0.88 -11.41
C GLN A 11 2.47 -0.27 -11.74
N GLU A 12 3.19 -0.20 -12.87
CA GLU A 12 4.15 -1.20 -13.31
C GLU A 12 5.32 -1.36 -12.32
N LYS A 13 5.87 -0.26 -11.80
CA LYS A 13 6.94 -0.30 -10.79
C LYS A 13 6.50 -1.03 -9.51
N TYR A 14 5.37 -0.63 -8.91
CA TYR A 14 4.88 -1.23 -7.66
C TYR A 14 4.35 -2.67 -7.83
N THR A 15 3.94 -3.05 -9.05
CA THR A 15 3.42 -4.39 -9.36
C THR A 15 4.45 -5.32 -10.00
N SER A 16 5.68 -4.87 -10.24
CA SER A 16 6.75 -5.70 -10.77
C SER A 16 6.96 -6.98 -9.93
N SER A 17 7.14 -8.11 -10.60
CA SER A 17 7.44 -9.40 -9.97
C SER A 17 8.90 -9.52 -9.52
N THR A 18 9.79 -8.68 -10.07
CA THR A 18 11.23 -8.66 -9.78
C THR A 18 11.64 -7.51 -8.86
N LEU A 19 10.69 -6.68 -8.41
CA LEU A 19 10.96 -5.58 -7.50
C LEU A 19 11.71 -6.07 -6.27
N THR A 20 12.79 -5.40 -5.90
CA THR A 20 13.62 -5.69 -4.73
C THR A 20 13.29 -4.76 -3.57
N THR A 21 13.72 -5.12 -2.35
CA THR A 21 13.54 -4.28 -1.16
C THR A 21 14.19 -2.91 -1.33
N THR A 22 15.42 -2.85 -1.84
CA THR A 22 16.14 -1.59 -2.10
C THR A 22 15.44 -0.72 -3.15
N GLU A 23 14.92 -1.30 -4.23
CA GLU A 23 14.14 -0.52 -5.21
C GLU A 23 12.84 0.02 -4.58
N LEU A 24 12.17 -0.75 -3.73
CA LEU A 24 10.98 -0.30 -3.02
C LEU A 24 11.30 0.82 -2.02
N GLU A 25 12.41 0.74 -1.29
CA GLU A 25 12.90 1.81 -0.40
C GLU A 25 13.06 3.12 -1.18
N HIS A 26 13.75 3.09 -2.32
CA HIS A 26 13.91 4.26 -3.18
C HIS A 26 12.57 4.81 -3.69
N LEU A 27 11.61 3.94 -4.08
CA LEU A 27 10.28 4.41 -4.48
C LEU A 27 9.54 5.14 -3.36
N VAL A 28 9.72 4.70 -2.11
CA VAL A 28 9.13 5.34 -0.92
C VAL A 28 9.84 6.65 -0.60
N GLU A 29 11.17 6.70 -0.65
CA GLU A 29 11.97 7.91 -0.45
C GLU A 29 11.66 8.99 -1.50
N ASP A 30 11.56 8.59 -2.78
CA ASP A 30 11.16 9.45 -3.89
C ASP A 30 9.75 10.03 -3.66
N PHE A 31 8.82 9.19 -3.21
CA PHE A 31 7.46 9.63 -2.88
C PHE A 31 7.46 10.66 -1.73
N ILE A 32 8.18 10.39 -0.64
CA ILE A 32 8.28 11.31 0.50
C ILE A 32 8.91 12.65 0.08
N SER A 33 9.97 12.61 -0.72
CA SER A 33 10.60 13.82 -1.28
C SER A 33 9.65 14.57 -2.21
N ALA A 34 8.85 13.85 -3.00
CA ALA A 34 7.84 14.45 -3.88
C ALA A 34 6.72 15.17 -3.12
N VAL A 35 6.32 14.64 -1.96
CA VAL A 35 5.41 15.35 -1.03
C VAL A 35 6.06 16.66 -0.58
N GLY A 36 7.31 16.61 -0.11
CA GLY A 36 8.02 17.79 0.42
C GLY A 36 8.32 18.87 -0.63
N THR A 37 8.48 18.47 -1.90
CA THR A 37 8.78 19.37 -3.03
C THR A 37 7.55 19.76 -3.85
N ASN A 38 6.36 19.28 -3.47
CA ASN A 38 5.10 19.50 -4.19
C ASN A 38 5.16 19.07 -5.68
N SER A 39 5.79 17.92 -5.96
CA SER A 39 6.03 17.41 -7.32
C SER A 39 5.24 16.14 -7.67
N LEU A 40 4.32 15.71 -6.79
CA LEU A 40 3.52 14.49 -6.94
C LEU A 40 2.78 14.39 -8.27
N GLU A 41 2.07 15.44 -8.69
CA GLU A 41 1.29 15.41 -9.93
C GLU A 41 2.18 15.18 -11.16
N TYR A 42 3.31 15.87 -11.22
CA TYR A 42 4.30 15.71 -12.29
C TYR A 42 4.88 14.30 -12.36
N LEU A 43 5.04 13.65 -11.21
CA LEU A 43 5.54 12.27 -11.10
C LEU A 43 4.44 11.22 -11.33
N GLY A 44 3.21 11.64 -11.64
CA GLY A 44 2.11 10.77 -12.02
C GLY A 44 1.26 10.26 -10.85
N TYR A 45 1.30 10.92 -9.70
CA TYR A 45 0.38 10.66 -8.59
C TYR A 45 -0.88 11.53 -8.72
N ASN A 46 -2.06 10.97 -8.43
CA ASN A 46 -3.33 11.73 -8.40
C ASN A 46 -3.47 12.56 -7.11
N VAL A 47 -3.02 13.82 -7.16
CA VAL A 47 -3.07 14.75 -6.02
C VAL A 47 -4.48 15.11 -5.55
N ASN A 48 -5.52 14.85 -6.36
CA ASN A 48 -6.92 15.11 -5.99
C ASN A 48 -7.52 14.03 -5.09
N MET A 49 -6.81 12.92 -4.86
CA MET A 49 -7.29 11.82 -4.01
C MET A 49 -7.01 12.11 -2.53
N SER A 50 -8.06 12.25 -1.72
CA SER A 50 -7.97 12.63 -0.29
C SER A 50 -7.15 11.67 0.59
N PHE A 51 -6.95 10.43 0.16
CA PHE A 51 -6.23 9.41 0.92
C PHE A 51 -4.93 8.97 0.24
N MET A 52 -4.35 9.77 -0.66
CA MET A 52 -3.19 9.40 -1.46
C MET A 52 -1.99 8.94 -0.61
N ILE A 53 -1.64 9.70 0.43
CA ILE A 53 -0.48 9.38 1.29
C ILE A 53 -0.69 8.05 2.03
N TYR A 54 -1.85 7.88 2.68
CA TYR A 54 -2.20 6.62 3.34
C TYR A 54 -2.23 5.47 2.34
N GLY A 55 -2.86 5.69 1.18
CA GLY A 55 -2.96 4.72 0.10
C GLY A 55 -1.58 4.25 -0.35
N MET A 56 -0.66 5.17 -0.68
CA MET A 56 0.68 4.82 -1.14
C MET A 56 1.48 4.07 -0.07
N SER A 57 1.32 4.38 1.22
CA SER A 57 1.92 3.58 2.30
C SER A 57 1.44 2.12 2.27
N LYS A 58 0.16 1.88 1.96
CA LYS A 58 -0.41 0.53 1.84
C LYS A 58 -0.07 -0.15 0.51
N ALA A 59 0.13 0.61 -0.57
CA ALA A 59 0.67 0.10 -1.83
C ALA A 59 2.11 -0.40 -1.64
N ALA A 60 2.94 0.36 -0.93
CA ALA A 60 4.29 -0.05 -0.56
C ALA A 60 4.27 -1.30 0.35
N LEU A 61 3.39 -1.35 1.36
CA LEU A 61 3.22 -2.55 2.20
C LEU A 61 2.84 -3.80 1.39
N ASN A 62 1.94 -3.66 0.41
CA ASN A 62 1.57 -4.77 -0.48
C ASN A 62 2.74 -5.21 -1.37
N ALA A 63 3.53 -4.26 -1.88
CA ALA A 63 4.74 -4.56 -2.65
C ALA A 63 5.77 -5.30 -1.79
N LEU A 64 6.03 -4.82 -0.56
CA LEU A 64 6.92 -5.46 0.41
C LEU A 64 6.46 -6.87 0.74
N THR A 65 5.17 -7.07 0.99
CA THR A 65 4.60 -8.40 1.24
C THR A 65 4.91 -9.38 0.11
N ARG A 66 4.82 -8.93 -1.15
CA ARG A 66 5.17 -9.76 -2.32
C ARG A 66 6.66 -10.06 -2.40
N ILE A 67 7.51 -9.12 -1.98
CA ILE A 67 8.96 -9.32 -1.91
C ILE A 67 9.29 -10.40 -0.88
N GLU A 68 8.83 -10.20 0.35
CA GLU A 68 9.01 -11.13 1.46
C GLU A 68 8.45 -12.53 1.12
N ALA A 69 7.26 -12.61 0.52
CA ALA A 69 6.69 -13.88 0.10
C ALA A 69 7.61 -14.68 -0.86
N ARG A 70 8.37 -14.00 -1.73
CA ARG A 70 9.36 -14.66 -2.61
C ARG A 70 10.62 -15.05 -1.85
N GLU A 71 11.13 -14.18 -0.99
CA GLU A 71 12.34 -14.41 -0.20
C GLU A 71 12.16 -15.60 0.76
N TRP A 72 10.96 -15.75 1.32
CA TRP A 72 10.61 -16.81 2.24
C TRP A 72 9.99 -18.06 1.58
N ALA A 73 9.88 -18.11 0.24
CA ALA A 73 9.18 -19.18 -0.48
C ALA A 73 9.77 -20.59 -0.25
N GLY A 74 11.03 -20.70 0.17
CA GLY A 74 11.70 -21.97 0.48
C GLY A 74 11.43 -22.51 1.89
N VAL A 75 10.82 -21.72 2.79
CA VAL A 75 10.58 -22.11 4.18
C VAL A 75 9.29 -22.92 4.30
N LYS A 76 9.38 -24.08 4.94
CA LYS A 76 8.20 -24.93 5.17
C LYS A 76 7.24 -24.26 6.16
N ASN A 77 5.94 -24.34 5.86
CA ASN A 77 4.84 -23.86 6.71
C ASN A 77 4.87 -22.36 7.01
N LEU A 78 5.42 -21.54 6.11
CA LEU A 78 5.39 -20.08 6.21
C LEU A 78 4.61 -19.50 5.03
N LEU A 79 3.64 -18.62 5.33
CA LEU A 79 2.88 -17.86 4.35
C LEU A 79 2.97 -16.38 4.71
N VAL A 80 3.36 -15.55 3.75
CA VAL A 80 3.42 -14.09 3.89
C VAL A 80 2.35 -13.48 2.99
N VAL A 81 1.37 -12.82 3.59
CA VAL A 81 0.23 -12.20 2.90
C VAL A 81 -0.11 -10.85 3.52
N SER A 82 -0.77 -10.00 2.73
CA SER A 82 -1.38 -8.78 3.20
C SER A 82 -2.89 -8.89 3.05
N VAL A 83 -3.62 -8.28 3.97
CA VAL A 83 -5.07 -8.38 4.08
C VAL A 83 -5.64 -6.99 4.31
N THR A 84 -6.82 -6.73 3.75
CA THR A 84 -7.60 -5.54 4.07
C THR A 84 -8.76 -5.92 4.99
N PRO A 85 -8.83 -5.40 6.23
CA PRO A 85 -9.88 -5.76 7.18
C PRO A 85 -11.27 -5.18 6.83
N GLY A 86 -11.35 -4.38 5.75
CA GLY A 86 -12.51 -3.59 5.39
C GLY A 86 -12.60 -2.27 6.18
N PHE A 87 -13.65 -1.50 5.89
CA PHE A 87 -13.90 -0.23 6.56
C PHE A 87 -14.49 -0.47 7.97
N CYS A 88 -13.63 -0.44 8.98
CA CYS A 88 -13.96 -0.82 10.36
C CYS A 88 -14.22 0.37 11.29
N ALA A 89 -15.16 0.23 12.21
CA ALA A 89 -15.48 1.17 13.27
C ALA A 89 -14.37 1.13 14.33
N THR A 90 -13.37 1.98 14.13
CA THR A 90 -12.23 2.21 15.03
C THR A 90 -11.93 3.70 15.07
N ASP A 91 -11.03 4.13 15.95
CA ASP A 91 -10.63 5.53 16.08
C ASP A 91 -10.03 6.11 14.78
N ILE A 92 -9.42 5.28 13.92
CA ILE A 92 -8.94 5.70 12.59
C ILE A 92 -10.08 6.29 11.75
N ASN A 93 -11.29 5.73 11.87
CA ASN A 93 -12.48 6.18 11.18
C ASN A 93 -13.46 6.89 12.13
N GLN A 94 -12.99 7.37 13.28
CA GLN A 94 -13.79 8.03 14.32
C GLN A 94 -15.05 7.23 14.71
N ASN A 95 -14.98 5.90 14.67
CA ASN A 95 -16.12 5.01 14.91
C ASN A 95 -17.34 5.36 14.02
N ALA A 96 -17.10 5.66 12.74
CA ALA A 96 -18.13 5.97 11.74
C ALA A 96 -19.30 4.97 11.75
N SER A 97 -20.53 5.48 11.62
CA SER A 97 -21.75 4.69 11.79
C SER A 97 -22.02 3.68 10.66
N ASP A 98 -21.43 3.89 9.48
CA ASP A 98 -21.48 3.01 8.32
C ASP A 98 -20.33 1.99 8.27
N ALA A 99 -19.40 2.04 9.24
CA ALA A 99 -18.29 1.12 9.33
C ALA A 99 -18.67 -0.20 10.02
N ARG A 100 -18.04 -1.31 9.59
CA ARG A 100 -18.27 -2.63 10.21
C ARG A 100 -17.66 -2.70 11.62
N PRO A 101 -18.20 -3.51 12.54
CA PRO A 101 -17.56 -3.75 13.84
C PRO A 101 -16.11 -4.24 13.72
N ALA A 102 -15.22 -3.76 14.59
CA ALA A 102 -13.81 -4.16 14.60
C ALA A 102 -13.61 -5.68 14.72
N LYS A 103 -14.49 -6.37 15.45
CA LYS A 103 -14.48 -7.85 15.54
C LYS A 103 -14.59 -8.50 14.17
N LEU A 104 -15.51 -8.04 13.32
CA LEU A 104 -15.63 -8.57 11.97
C LEU A 104 -14.37 -8.26 11.15
N GLY A 105 -13.73 -7.10 11.34
CA GLY A 105 -12.47 -6.78 10.67
C GLY A 105 -11.34 -7.75 11.03
N ALA A 106 -11.29 -8.20 12.29
CA ALA A 106 -10.31 -9.17 12.77
C ALA A 106 -10.46 -10.56 12.13
N ASP A 107 -11.67 -10.93 11.70
CA ASP A 107 -11.98 -12.21 11.04
C ASP A 107 -11.53 -12.27 9.57
N SER A 108 -10.71 -11.33 9.10
CA SER A 108 -10.31 -11.24 7.68
C SER A 108 -9.19 -12.21 7.26
N ILE A 109 -8.83 -13.18 8.10
CA ILE A 109 -7.79 -14.19 7.84
C ILE A 109 -8.30 -15.58 8.23
#